data_AF-A0A9P3P453-F1
#
_entry.id   AF-A0A9P3P453-F1
#
_cell.length_a   1.000
_cell.length_b   1.000
_cell.length_c   1.000
_cell.angle_alpha   90.00
_cell.angle_beta   90.00
_cell.angle_gamma   90.00
#
_symmetry.space_group_name_H-M   'P 1'
#
loop_
_entity.id
_entity.type
_entity.pdbx_description
1 polymer ?
#
loop_
_entity_poly.entity_id
_entity_poly.type
_entity_poly.pdbx_seq_one_letter_code
_entity_poly.pdbx_strand_id
1 'polypeptide(L)'
;MRFGLYASQFWQEIPQEDWVFIAYDSTLAHVTQQQWLESLLNGRRVIFRASDLMAQQQAARKGLGIVTLPCFMGDNDSELVRLPENLPSPVRNIWLVAYPEIKRDRSAVVVMDFLAEIIGRSCPPGKDI
;
A
#
# COMPACT_ATOMS: atom_id res chain seq x y z
N MET A 1 -1.36 6.15 -6.65
CA MET A 1 -0.59 5.32 -5.71
C MET A 1 -0.92 3.88 -5.98
N ARG A 2 0.05 3.14 -6.52
CA ARG A 2 -0.10 1.72 -6.79
C ARG A 2 0.22 0.92 -5.53
N PHE A 3 -0.38 -0.26 -5.41
CA PHE A 3 -0.07 -1.23 -4.38
C PHE A 3 0.65 -2.44 -5.00
N GLY A 4 1.07 -3.36 -4.15
CA GLY A 4 1.54 -4.68 -4.53
C GLY A 4 1.58 -5.59 -3.30
N LEU A 5 1.81 -6.88 -3.53
CA LEU A 5 2.07 -7.86 -2.47
C LEU A 5 3.56 -7.88 -2.12
N TYR A 6 3.86 -7.87 -0.82
CA TYR A 6 5.22 -7.93 -0.30
C TYR A 6 5.31 -8.92 0.84
N ALA A 7 6.48 -9.50 1.01
CA ALA A 7 6.84 -10.35 2.14
C ALA A 7 8.35 -10.32 2.35
N SER A 8 8.84 -10.93 3.43
CA SER A 8 10.28 -11.24 3.53
C SER A 8 10.68 -12.29 2.49
N GLN A 9 11.98 -12.37 2.18
CA GLN A 9 12.51 -13.27 1.16
C GLN A 9 12.18 -14.76 1.40
N PHE A 10 12.01 -15.15 2.67
CA PHE A 10 11.56 -16.49 3.09
C PHE A 10 10.31 -16.97 2.35
N TRP A 11 9.35 -16.06 2.11
CA TRP A 11 8.06 -16.42 1.49
C TRP A 11 8.14 -16.73 -0.01
N GLN A 12 9.27 -16.47 -0.69
CA GLN A 12 9.43 -16.83 -2.10
C GLN A 12 9.55 -18.35 -2.31
N GLU A 13 10.03 -19.07 -1.30
CA GLU A 13 10.21 -20.52 -1.36
C GLU A 13 8.94 -21.28 -0.95
N ILE A 14 8.00 -20.59 -0.31
CA ILE A 14 6.74 -21.19 0.15
C ILE A 14 5.72 -21.21 -0.99
N PRO A 15 5.09 -22.36 -1.28
CA PRO A 15 4.04 -22.45 -2.29
C PRO A 15 2.90 -21.46 -2.02
N GLN A 16 2.29 -20.93 -3.08
CA GLN A 16 1.28 -19.88 -2.93
C GLN A 16 0.07 -20.33 -2.12
N GLU A 17 -0.31 -21.61 -2.23
CA GLU A 17 -1.39 -22.24 -1.48
C GLU A 17 -1.19 -22.16 0.04
N ASP A 18 0.06 -22.12 0.51
CA ASP A 18 0.43 -22.09 1.93
C ASP A 18 0.65 -20.67 2.45
N TRP A 19 0.51 -19.67 1.59
CA TRP A 19 0.65 -18.28 1.97
C TRP A 19 -0.36 -17.87 3.04
N VAL A 20 0.12 -17.10 4.02
CA VAL A 20 -0.70 -16.46 5.04
C VAL A 20 -0.57 -14.96 4.95
N PHE A 21 -1.63 -14.25 5.36
CA PHE A 21 -1.76 -12.83 5.06
C PHE A 21 -1.78 -11.97 6.32
N ILE A 22 -1.29 -10.75 6.15
CA ILE A 22 -1.40 -9.63 7.06
C ILE A 22 -2.42 -8.67 6.45
N ALA A 23 -3.40 -8.27 7.23
CA ALA A 23 -4.48 -7.40 6.76
C ALA A 23 -4.67 -6.19 7.65
N TYR A 24 -5.51 -5.26 7.19
CA TYR A 24 -6.06 -4.28 8.10
C TYR A 24 -7.01 -4.91 9.13
N ASP A 25 -7.27 -4.18 10.22
CA ASP A 25 -8.40 -4.49 11.08
C ASP A 25 -9.74 -4.33 10.34
N SER A 26 -10.82 -4.84 10.94
CA SER A 26 -12.15 -4.86 10.32
C SER A 26 -12.75 -3.48 10.07
N THR A 27 -12.30 -2.43 10.76
CA THR A 27 -12.81 -1.06 10.57
C THR A 27 -12.40 -0.50 9.21
N LEU A 28 -11.29 -0.99 8.66
CA LEU A 28 -10.75 -0.61 7.35
C LEU A 28 -11.11 -1.61 6.24
N ALA A 29 -12.02 -2.57 6.48
CA ALA A 29 -12.44 -3.55 5.47
C ALA A 29 -12.95 -2.92 4.15
N HIS A 30 -13.47 -1.69 4.22
CA HIS A 30 -14.03 -0.97 3.10
C HIS A 30 -12.99 -0.32 2.17
N VAL A 31 -11.72 -0.22 2.57
CA VAL A 31 -10.71 0.41 1.73
C VAL A 31 -10.32 -0.54 0.60
N THR A 32 -10.45 -0.13 -0.67
CA THR A 32 -9.98 -0.83 -1.88
C THR A 32 -8.71 -1.67 -1.76
N GLN A 33 -7.62 -1.23 -1.11
CA GLN A 33 -6.45 -2.10 -0.98
C GLN A 33 -6.71 -3.32 -0.07
N GLN A 34 -7.57 -3.18 0.94
CA GLN A 34 -8.06 -4.28 1.76
C GLN A 34 -9.03 -5.16 0.97
N GLN A 35 -9.97 -4.59 0.22
CA GLN A 35 -10.88 -5.36 -0.64
C GLN A 35 -10.12 -6.17 -1.70
N TRP A 36 -9.05 -5.60 -2.25
CA TRP A 36 -8.15 -6.28 -3.18
C TRP A 36 -7.43 -7.44 -2.49
N LEU A 37 -6.87 -7.23 -1.30
CA LEU A 37 -6.28 -8.31 -0.49
C LEU A 37 -7.29 -9.44 -0.23
N GLU A 38 -8.51 -9.11 0.20
CA GLU A 38 -9.58 -10.09 0.45
C GLU A 38 -9.90 -10.92 -0.81
N SER A 39 -9.93 -10.28 -1.99
CA SER A 39 -10.13 -10.97 -3.27
C SER A 39 -8.99 -11.93 -3.64
N LEU A 40 -7.79 -11.71 -3.08
CA LEU A 40 -6.63 -12.56 -3.29
C LEU A 40 -6.55 -13.71 -2.30
N LEU A 41 -7.27 -13.68 -1.17
CA LEU A 41 -7.09 -14.71 -0.12
C LEU A 41 -7.39 -16.12 -0.63
N ASN A 42 -8.40 -16.32 -1.48
CA ASN A 42 -8.79 -17.65 -1.98
C ASN A 42 -8.94 -18.70 -0.85
N GLY A 43 -9.53 -18.30 0.28
CA GLY A 43 -9.69 -19.16 1.47
C GLY A 43 -8.45 -19.28 2.37
N ARG A 44 -7.31 -18.70 1.97
CA ARG A 44 -6.11 -18.63 2.82
C ARG A 44 -6.33 -17.67 3.99
N ARG A 45 -5.67 -17.97 5.11
CA ARG A 45 -5.91 -17.29 6.39
C ARG A 45 -5.16 -15.96 6.50
N VAL A 46 -5.82 -15.00 7.15
CA VAL A 46 -5.18 -13.79 7.69
C VAL A 46 -4.77 -14.07 9.12
N ILE A 47 -3.47 -14.02 9.41
CA ILE A 47 -2.91 -14.39 10.72
C ILE A 47 -2.60 -13.19 11.61
N PHE A 48 -2.57 -11.99 11.04
CA PHE A 48 -2.27 -10.76 11.75
C PHE A 48 -3.07 -9.61 11.17
N ARG A 49 -3.55 -8.74 12.05
CA ARG A 49 -4.28 -7.52 11.68
C ARG A 49 -3.71 -6.33 12.41
N ALA A 50 -3.51 -5.24 11.69
CA ALA A 50 -3.08 -3.97 12.24
C ALA A 50 -3.78 -2.79 11.55
N SER A 51 -3.99 -1.70 12.29
CA SER A 51 -4.70 -0.50 11.83
C SER A 51 -3.85 0.39 10.92
N ASP A 52 -2.52 0.25 10.94
CA ASP A 52 -1.60 1.08 10.17
C ASP A 52 -0.61 0.25 9.32
N LEU A 53 -0.14 0.85 8.24
CA LEU A 53 0.77 0.22 7.28
C LEU A 53 2.16 -0.06 7.86
N MET A 54 2.65 0.75 8.79
CA MET A 54 4.00 0.57 9.35
C MET A 54 4.05 -0.72 10.18
N ALA A 55 3.03 -0.96 11.02
CA ALA A 55 2.90 -2.19 11.77
C ALA A 55 2.81 -3.42 10.86
N GLN A 56 2.02 -3.34 9.77
CA GLN A 56 1.93 -4.44 8.80
C GLN A 56 3.26 -4.69 8.08
N GLN A 57 3.99 -3.64 7.71
CA GLN A 57 5.32 -3.75 7.10
C GLN A 57 6.32 -4.42 8.05
N GLN A 58 6.36 -4.00 9.31
CA GLN A 58 7.25 -4.61 10.30
C GLN A 58 6.91 -6.09 10.53
N ALA A 59 5.62 -6.44 10.58
CA ALA A 59 5.20 -7.84 10.65
C ALA A 59 5.69 -8.65 9.43
N ALA A 60 5.57 -8.10 8.23
CA ALA A 60 6.05 -8.75 7.01
C ALA A 60 7.59 -8.92 7.00
N ARG A 61 8.34 -7.90 7.46
CA ARG A 61 9.81 -7.97 7.61
C ARG A 61 10.23 -9.09 8.56
N LYS A 62 9.48 -9.29 9.64
CA LYS A 62 9.69 -10.40 10.59
C LYS A 62 9.18 -11.74 10.08
N GLY A 63 8.79 -11.82 8.82
CA GLY A 63 8.37 -13.06 8.15
C GLY A 63 7.00 -13.55 8.56
N LEU A 64 6.17 -12.72 9.18
CA LEU A 64 4.85 -13.14 9.66
C LEU A 64 3.97 -13.62 8.50
N GLY A 65 3.92 -12.85 7.41
CA GLY A 65 3.15 -13.22 6.23
C GLY A 65 3.23 -12.19 5.12
N ILE A 66 2.30 -12.31 4.18
CA ILE A 66 2.20 -11.46 3.00
C ILE A 66 1.32 -10.25 3.29
N VAL A 67 1.78 -9.08 2.88
CA VAL A 67 1.12 -7.80 3.12
C VAL A 67 0.87 -7.07 1.79
N THR A 68 -0.23 -6.32 1.73
CA THR A 68 -0.48 -5.33 0.68
C THR A 68 0.10 -3.99 1.09
N LEU A 69 1.12 -3.48 0.37
CA LEU A 69 1.74 -2.18 0.66
C LEU A 69 1.71 -1.25 -0.56
N PRO A 70 1.72 0.08 -0.35
CA PRO A 70 2.03 1.02 -1.42
C PRO A 70 3.39 0.70 -2.05
N CYS A 71 3.49 0.81 -3.39
CA CYS A 71 4.73 0.49 -4.10
C CYS A 71 5.95 1.26 -3.60
N PHE A 72 5.81 2.57 -3.38
CA PHE A 72 6.90 3.40 -2.87
C PHE A 72 7.41 2.96 -1.49
N MET A 73 6.61 2.20 -0.73
CA MET A 73 6.95 1.75 0.59
C MET A 73 7.56 0.35 0.55
N GLY A 74 6.98 -0.56 -0.24
CA GLY A 74 7.48 -1.93 -0.38
C GLY A 74 8.71 -2.05 -1.29
N ASP A 75 8.77 -1.32 -2.42
CA ASP A 75 9.92 -1.38 -3.34
C ASP A 75 11.19 -0.74 -2.75
N ASN A 76 11.02 0.21 -1.82
CA ASN A 76 12.13 0.90 -1.15
C ASN A 76 12.56 0.21 0.16
N ASP A 77 12.05 -0.99 0.43
CA ASP A 77 12.32 -1.75 1.65
C ASP A 77 13.23 -2.94 1.35
N SER A 78 14.50 -2.87 1.75
CA SER A 78 15.49 -3.91 1.49
C SER A 78 15.22 -5.24 2.20
N GLU A 79 14.36 -5.25 3.23
CA GLU A 79 13.98 -6.47 3.95
C GLU A 79 12.76 -7.16 3.30
N LEU A 80 12.15 -6.54 2.28
CA LEU A 80 10.98 -7.05 1.59
C LEU A 80 11.27 -7.31 0.12
N VAL A 81 10.50 -8.25 -0.42
CA VAL A 81 10.49 -8.58 -1.84
C VAL A 81 9.07 -8.46 -2.35
N ARG A 82 8.93 -7.90 -3.56
CA ARG A 82 7.65 -7.86 -4.26
C ARG A 82 7.31 -9.26 -4.78
N LEU A 83 6.10 -9.72 -4.51
CA LEU A 83 5.59 -11.01 -4.97
C LEU A 83 4.76 -10.84 -6.26
N PRO A 84 4.72 -11.86 -7.13
CA PRO A 84 3.87 -11.83 -8.31
C PRO A 84 2.38 -11.81 -7.91
N GLU A 85 1.59 -11.03 -8.64
CA GLU A 85 0.15 -10.88 -8.44
C GLU A 85 -0.60 -11.32 -9.71
N ASN A 86 -1.65 -12.12 -9.52
CA ASN A 86 -2.49 -12.61 -10.63
C ASN A 86 -3.65 -11.65 -10.95
N LEU A 87 -3.89 -10.65 -10.09
CA LEU A 87 -4.92 -9.63 -10.26
C LEU A 87 -4.26 -8.26 -10.43
N PRO A 88 -4.84 -7.36 -11.25
CA PRO A 88 -4.35 -6.00 -11.38
C PRO A 88 -4.30 -5.31 -10.02
N SER A 89 -3.13 -4.75 -9.67
CA SER A 89 -2.96 -3.97 -8.45
C SER A 89 -3.88 -2.73 -8.41
N PRO A 90 -4.44 -2.39 -7.25
CA PRO A 90 -5.31 -1.23 -7.11
C PRO A 90 -4.50 0.06 -7.20
N VAL A 91 -5.14 1.10 -7.77
CA VAL A 91 -4.61 2.46 -7.82
C VAL A 91 -5.44 3.36 -6.90
N ARG A 92 -4.75 4.11 -6.05
CA ARG A 92 -5.31 5.10 -5.12
C ARG A 92 -4.91 6.51 -5.50
N ASN A 93 -5.85 7.43 -5.54
CA ASN A 93 -5.51 8.85 -5.64
C ASN A 93 -4.97 9.37 -4.31
N ILE A 94 -3.95 10.23 -4.38
CA ILE A 94 -3.43 11.00 -3.25
C ILE A 94 -3.97 12.42 -3.44
N TRP A 95 -4.51 13.00 -2.37
CA TRP A 95 -5.13 14.31 -2.39
C TRP A 95 -4.38 15.28 -1.48
N LEU A 96 -4.11 16.48 -1.98
CA LEU A 96 -3.74 17.62 -1.15
C LEU A 96 -5.01 18.40 -0.82
N VAL A 97 -5.33 18.52 0.46
CA VAL A 97 -6.54 19.19 0.93
C VAL A 97 -6.12 20.42 1.74
N ALA A 98 -6.68 21.57 1.37
CA ALA A 98 -6.45 22.85 2.03
C ALA A 98 -7.74 23.65 2.06
N TYR A 99 -7.95 24.39 3.16
CA TYR A 99 -9.05 25.35 3.25
C TYR A 99 -8.89 26.47 2.21
N PRO A 100 -9.99 27.07 1.71
CA PRO A 100 -9.93 28.10 0.67
C PRO A 100 -8.98 29.27 0.96
N GLU A 101 -8.83 29.64 2.23
CA GLU A 101 -7.98 30.74 2.69
C GLU A 101 -6.50 30.40 2.53
N ILE A 102 -6.12 29.14 2.76
CA ILE A 102 -4.75 28.64 2.59
C ILE A 102 -4.35 28.70 1.11
N LYS A 103 -5.28 28.49 0.18
CA LYS A 103 -5.04 28.62 -1.26
C LYS A 103 -4.72 30.07 -1.70
N ARG A 104 -4.93 31.06 -0.82
CA ARG A 104 -4.56 32.47 -1.08
C ARG A 104 -3.18 32.83 -0.54
N ASP A 105 -2.59 32.00 0.31
CA ASP A 105 -1.22 32.17 0.80
C ASP A 105 -0.22 31.65 -0.24
N ARG A 106 0.67 32.53 -0.71
CA ARG A 106 1.64 32.18 -1.75
C ARG A 106 2.61 31.09 -1.31
N SER A 107 3.04 31.11 -0.05
CA SER A 107 3.98 30.11 0.47
C SER A 107 3.31 28.74 0.53
N ALA A 108 2.04 28.69 0.94
CA ALA A 108 1.27 27.46 0.96
C ALA A 108 1.08 26.88 -0.46
N VAL A 109 0.75 27.72 -1.44
CA VAL A 109 0.63 27.30 -2.84
C VAL A 109 1.94 26.72 -3.38
N VAL A 110 3.07 27.39 -3.14
CA VAL A 110 4.39 26.91 -3.57
C VAL A 110 4.71 25.54 -2.97
N VAL A 111 4.42 25.32 -1.68
CA VAL A 111 4.64 24.02 -1.04
C VAL A 111 3.71 22.95 -1.62
N MET A 112 2.43 23.28 -1.86
CA MET A 112 1.48 22.33 -2.47
C MET A 112 1.93 21.91 -3.87
N ASP A 113 2.38 22.85 -4.70
CA ASP A 113 2.87 22.56 -6.06
C ASP A 113 4.13 21.68 -6.00
N PHE A 114 5.07 22.00 -5.11
CA PHE A 114 6.27 21.20 -4.88
C PHE A 114 5.94 19.75 -4.46
N LEU A 115 5.00 19.58 -3.52
CA LEU A 115 4.55 18.26 -3.07
C LEU A 115 3.86 17.49 -4.20
N ALA A 116 2.99 18.14 -4.96
CA ALA A 116 2.30 17.53 -6.09
C ALA A 116 3.29 17.05 -7.15
N GLU A 117 4.31 17.84 -7.45
CA GLU A 117 5.37 17.48 -8.39
C GLU A 117 6.18 16.26 -7.91
N ILE A 118 6.69 16.29 -6.67
CA ILE A 118 7.51 15.19 -6.13
C ILE A 118 6.70 13.90 -6.04
N ILE A 119 5.48 13.98 -5.51
CA ILE A 119 4.63 12.80 -5.35
C ILE A 119 4.22 12.26 -6.73
N GLY A 120 3.91 13.14 -7.69
CA GLY A 120 3.55 12.76 -9.06
C GLY A 120 4.63 11.98 -9.79
N ARG A 121 5.92 12.28 -9.53
CA ARG A 121 7.06 11.53 -10.10
C ARG A 121 7.14 10.10 -9.56
N SER A 122 7.00 9.93 -8.25
CA SER A 122 7.05 8.62 -7.58
C SER A 122 5.77 7.80 -7.77
N CYS A 123 4.68 8.49 -8.05
CA CYS A 123 3.34 7.95 -8.04
C CYS A 123 2.50 8.71 -9.09
N PRO A 124 2.55 8.31 -10.37
CA PRO A 124 1.78 9.01 -11.41
C PRO A 124 0.29 8.99 -11.06
N PRO A 125 -0.42 10.12 -11.19
CA PRO A 125 -1.85 10.19 -10.94
C PRO A 125 -2.60 9.25 -11.87
N GLY A 126 -3.73 8.69 -11.39
CA GLY A 126 -4.64 7.93 -12.24
C GLY A 126 -5.15 8.81 -13.38
N LYS A 127 -5.41 8.24 -14.56
CA LYS A 127 -5.83 8.97 -15.78
C LYS A 127 -7.21 9.62 -15.71
N ASP A 128 -7.88 9.58 -14.55
CA ASP A 128 -9.25 10.05 -14.37
C ASP A 128 -9.28 11.33 -13.52
N ILE A 129 -8.93 12.46 -14.15
CA ILE A 129 -9.33 13.83 -13.76
C ILE A 129 -9.59 14.62 -15.04
#